data_AF-A0A2D6VXX6-F1
#
_entry.id   AF-A0A2D6VXX6-F1
#
_cell.length_a   1.000
_cell.length_b   1.000
_cell.length_c   1.000
_cell.angle_alpha   90.00
_cell.angle_beta   90.00
_cell.angle_gamma   90.00
#
_symmetry.space_group_name_H-M   'P 1'
#
loop_
_entity.id
_entity.type
_entity.pdbx_description
1 polymer ?
#
loop_
_entity_poly.entity_id
_entity_poly.type
_entity_poly.pdbx_seq_one_letter_code
_entity_poly.pdbx_strand_id
1 'polypeptide(L)'
;MAKKAKPSVDKIVKKVNKEFEKTSSQIEGLINDALKQFDNLQNQVQEPVRKLLKDMDELRDREMKRFNDEFERRMNEFHELQSALLERLGIASKESGKSASKPSASTKKASGTKKAAPAKKTTAAKPAAKKASTAKPKTAAPKKAAKPVDKSDLTRVKGIGPATAKKMKEAGITSIEQIANPSDADKQKLEAFKSLKGFSELSAEAKKVL
;
A
#
# COMPACT_ATOMS: atom_id res chain seq x y z
N MET A 1 -45.54 -17.95 69.28
CA MET A 1 -45.05 -16.60 68.90
C MET A 1 -43.64 -16.72 68.31
N ALA A 2 -43.53 -16.76 66.99
CA ALA A 2 -42.25 -16.91 66.28
C ALA A 2 -41.47 -15.58 66.30
N LYS A 3 -40.49 -15.46 67.21
CA LYS A 3 -39.50 -14.38 67.15
C LYS A 3 -38.52 -14.66 66.01
N LYS A 4 -38.91 -14.29 64.78
CA LYS A 4 -37.96 -14.17 63.65
C LYS A 4 -36.98 -13.05 63.99
N ALA A 5 -35.83 -13.40 64.54
CA ALA A 5 -34.71 -12.48 64.70
C ALA A 5 -34.28 -12.01 63.31
N LYS A 6 -34.64 -10.78 62.94
CA LYS A 6 -34.10 -10.13 61.74
C LYS A 6 -32.57 -10.05 61.91
N PRO A 7 -31.76 -10.61 61.00
CA PRO A 7 -30.32 -10.47 61.08
C PRO A 7 -30.00 -8.96 61.11
N SER A 8 -29.23 -8.52 62.11
CA SER A 8 -28.84 -7.12 62.25
C SER A 8 -28.16 -6.66 60.96
N VAL A 9 -28.47 -5.45 60.52
CA VAL A 9 -27.94 -4.83 59.29
C VAL A 9 -26.41 -4.94 59.23
N ASP A 10 -25.72 -4.80 60.37
CA ASP A 10 -24.28 -5.00 60.49
C ASP A 10 -23.77 -6.38 60.05
N LYS A 11 -24.53 -7.46 60.30
CA LYS A 11 -24.14 -8.81 59.86
C LYS A 11 -24.30 -8.96 58.35
N ILE A 12 -25.27 -8.27 57.75
CA ILE A 12 -25.49 -8.27 56.30
C ILE A 12 -24.37 -7.48 55.64
N VAL A 13 -24.06 -6.28 56.14
CA VAL A 13 -22.97 -5.42 55.63
C VAL A 13 -21.62 -6.15 55.73
N LYS A 14 -21.32 -6.80 56.85
CA LYS A 14 -20.08 -7.60 56.99
C LYS A 14 -20.00 -8.76 56.01
N LYS A 15 -21.11 -9.47 55.77
CA LYS A 15 -21.14 -10.55 54.77
C LYS A 15 -20.94 -10.01 53.36
N VAL A 16 -21.60 -8.92 53.03
CA VAL A 16 -21.49 -8.26 51.72
C VAL A 16 -20.06 -7.78 51.49
N ASN A 17 -19.44 -7.07 52.44
CA ASN A 17 -18.02 -6.67 52.33
C ASN A 17 -17.11 -7.88 52.15
N LYS A 18 -17.35 -8.97 52.89
CA LYS A 18 -16.53 -10.18 52.78
C LYS A 18 -16.66 -10.86 51.41
N GLU A 19 -17.86 -10.88 50.83
CA GLU A 19 -18.07 -11.40 49.48
C GLU A 19 -17.51 -10.45 48.40
N PHE A 20 -17.57 -9.13 48.63
CA PHE A 20 -16.90 -8.15 47.77
C PHE A 20 -15.38 -8.30 47.78
N GLU A 21 -14.76 -8.43 48.96
CA GLU A 21 -13.31 -8.64 49.06
C GLU A 21 -12.88 -9.94 48.38
N LYS A 22 -13.59 -11.05 48.61
CA LYS A 22 -13.31 -12.31 47.92
C LYS A 22 -13.43 -12.18 46.41
N THR A 23 -14.49 -11.53 45.94
CA THR A 23 -14.72 -11.31 44.51
C THR A 23 -13.63 -10.42 43.92
N SER A 24 -13.20 -9.37 44.65
CA SER A 24 -12.10 -8.51 44.26
C SER A 24 -10.79 -9.28 44.16
N SER A 25 -10.45 -10.11 45.15
CA SER A 25 -9.25 -10.95 45.10
C SER A 25 -9.28 -11.98 43.96
N GLN A 26 -10.46 -12.52 43.64
CA GLN A 26 -10.62 -13.41 42.48
C GLN A 26 -10.43 -12.66 41.16
N ILE A 27 -10.97 -11.45 41.05
CA ILE A 27 -10.79 -10.59 39.87
C ILE A 27 -9.32 -10.19 39.71
N GLU A 28 -8.64 -9.80 40.79
CA GLU A 28 -7.21 -9.48 40.79
C GLU A 28 -6.36 -10.69 40.39
N GLY A 29 -6.71 -11.89 40.86
CA GLY A 29 -6.08 -13.13 40.45
C GLY A 29 -6.22 -13.38 38.94
N LEU A 30 -7.44 -13.25 38.42
CA LEU A 30 -7.72 -13.41 36.98
C LEU A 30 -7.01 -12.35 36.13
N ILE A 31 -6.92 -11.11 36.60
CA ILE A 31 -6.19 -10.04 35.92
C ILE A 31 -4.69 -10.36 35.89
N ASN A 32 -4.11 -10.81 37.01
CA ASN A 32 -2.71 -11.19 37.06
C ASN A 32 -2.38 -12.38 36.16
N ASP A 33 -3.26 -13.38 36.10
CA ASP A 33 -3.08 -14.51 35.21
C ASP A 33 -3.24 -14.11 33.73
N ALA A 34 -4.20 -13.22 33.42
CA ALA A 34 -4.35 -12.65 32.08
C ALA A 34 -3.14 -11.80 31.67
N LEU A 35 -2.55 -11.01 32.57
CA LEU A 35 -1.32 -10.26 32.32
C LEU A 35 -0.14 -11.17 32.05
N LYS A 36 0.02 -12.25 32.83
CA LYS A 36 1.07 -13.25 32.58
C LYS A 36 0.88 -13.96 31.24
N GLN A 37 -0.36 -14.29 30.88
CA GLN A 37 -0.67 -14.87 29.57
C GLN A 37 -0.36 -13.89 28.44
N PHE A 38 -0.67 -12.62 28.62
CA PHE A 38 -0.36 -11.58 27.66
C PHE A 38 1.16 -11.41 27.49
N ASP A 39 1.94 -11.38 28.58
CA ASP A 39 3.40 -11.29 28.50
C ASP A 39 4.01 -12.50 27.80
N ASN A 40 3.49 -13.71 28.07
CA ASN A 40 3.95 -14.93 27.42
C ASN A 40 3.63 -14.91 25.92
N LEU A 41 2.42 -14.50 25.55
CA LEU A 41 2.01 -14.33 24.16
C LEU A 41 2.83 -13.23 23.46
N GLN A 42 3.09 -12.12 24.15
CA GLN A 42 3.93 -11.03 23.63
C GLN A 42 5.33 -11.55 23.33
N ASN A 43 5.93 -12.34 24.21
CA ASN A 43 7.24 -12.94 23.95
C ASN A 43 7.19 -13.93 22.79
N GLN A 44 6.16 -14.77 22.73
CA GLN A 44 5.96 -15.75 21.66
C GLN A 44 5.70 -15.10 20.29
N VAL A 45 5.15 -13.89 20.25
CA VAL A 45 4.92 -13.14 19.00
C VAL A 45 6.11 -12.25 18.66
N GLN A 46 6.77 -11.65 19.66
CA GLN A 46 7.91 -10.76 19.44
C GLN A 46 9.12 -11.48 18.85
N GLU A 47 9.40 -12.72 19.24
CA GLU A 47 10.53 -13.47 18.66
C GLU A 47 10.36 -13.76 17.17
N PRO A 48 9.23 -14.32 16.70
CA PRO A 48 8.95 -14.48 15.27
C PRO A 48 8.98 -13.16 14.50
N VAL A 49 8.42 -12.08 15.07
CA VAL A 49 8.42 -10.76 14.41
C VAL A 49 9.82 -10.19 14.31
N ARG A 50 10.64 -10.29 15.36
CA ARG A 50 12.05 -9.86 15.33
C ARG A 50 12.85 -10.69 14.33
N LYS A 51 12.63 -12.00 14.29
CA LYS A 51 13.26 -12.89 13.32
C LYS A 51 12.88 -12.52 11.89
N LEU A 52 11.59 -12.31 11.62
CA LEU A 52 11.09 -11.89 10.31
C LEU A 52 11.67 -10.53 9.89
N LEU A 53 11.77 -9.58 10.82
CA LEU A 53 12.43 -8.29 10.55
C LEU A 53 13.88 -8.49 10.16
N LYS A 54 14.61 -9.34 10.89
CA LYS A 54 16.01 -9.63 10.61
C LYS A 54 16.20 -10.33 9.26
N ASP A 55 15.37 -11.34 8.97
CA ASP A 55 15.39 -12.04 7.69
C ASP A 55 15.04 -11.08 6.53
N MET A 56 14.13 -10.13 6.75
CA MET A 56 13.77 -9.10 5.77
C MET A 56 14.91 -8.08 5.56
N ASP A 57 15.59 -7.66 6.62
CA ASP A 57 16.75 -6.77 6.54
C ASP A 57 17.92 -7.47 5.82
N GLU A 58 18.19 -8.74 6.13
CA GLU A 58 19.22 -9.53 5.42
C GLU A 58 18.87 -9.73 3.94
N LEU A 59 17.61 -9.96 3.61
CA LEU A 59 17.16 -10.07 2.22
C LEU A 59 17.31 -8.75 1.48
N ARG A 60 16.89 -7.65 2.10
CA ARG A 60 17.06 -6.29 1.57
C ARG A 60 18.53 -5.97 1.32
N ASP A 61 19.41 -6.26 2.26
CA ASP A 61 20.85 -6.00 2.11
C ASP A 61 21.45 -6.83 0.98
N ARG A 62 21.03 -8.09 0.85
CA ARG A 62 21.45 -8.96 -0.25
C ARG A 62 20.95 -8.47 -1.61
N GLU A 63 19.72 -8.01 -1.69
CA GLU A 63 19.14 -7.42 -2.90
C GLU A 63 19.80 -6.08 -3.25
N MET A 64 20.01 -5.21 -2.28
CA MET A 64 20.72 -3.94 -2.48
C MET A 64 22.15 -4.17 -2.96
N LYS A 65 22.84 -5.17 -2.40
CA LYS A 65 24.18 -5.56 -2.85
C LYS A 65 24.17 -6.08 -4.28
N ARG A 66 23.29 -7.04 -4.59
CA ARG A 66 23.15 -7.57 -5.97
C ARG A 66 22.77 -6.47 -6.96
N PHE A 67 21.89 -5.56 -6.57
CA PHE A 67 21.51 -4.43 -7.42
C PHE A 67 22.69 -3.50 -7.66
N ASN A 68 23.47 -3.18 -6.63
CA ASN A 68 24.68 -2.37 -6.79
C ASN A 68 25.71 -3.09 -7.68
N ASP A 69 25.93 -4.38 -7.47
CA ASP A 69 26.85 -5.18 -8.29
C ASP A 69 26.40 -5.24 -9.76
N GLU A 70 25.10 -5.45 -10.03
CA GLU A 70 24.53 -5.41 -11.38
C GLU A 70 24.58 -4.00 -11.98
N PHE A 71 24.35 -2.97 -11.17
CA PHE A 71 24.41 -1.58 -11.60
C PHE A 71 25.83 -1.22 -12.01
N GLU A 72 26.83 -1.52 -11.19
CA GLU A 72 28.25 -1.31 -11.52
C GLU A 72 28.65 -2.10 -12.76
N ARG A 73 28.22 -3.35 -12.88
CA ARG A 73 28.46 -4.15 -14.08
C ARG A 73 27.86 -3.52 -15.34
N ARG A 74 26.59 -3.10 -15.29
CA ARG A 74 25.94 -2.41 -16.42
C ARG A 74 26.58 -1.07 -16.73
N MET A 75 27.03 -0.33 -15.71
CA MET A 75 27.77 0.91 -15.91
C MET A 75 29.10 0.64 -16.60
N ASN A 76 29.84 -0.39 -16.20
CA ASN A 76 31.09 -0.77 -16.88
C ASN A 76 30.84 -1.19 -18.32
N GLU A 77 29.84 -2.05 -18.57
CA GLU A 77 29.43 -2.44 -19.92
C GLU A 77 29.02 -1.23 -20.77
N PHE A 78 28.33 -0.25 -20.18
CA PHE A 78 28.00 0.99 -20.86
C PHE A 78 29.24 1.82 -21.23
N HIS A 79 30.21 1.96 -20.32
CA HIS A 79 31.47 2.65 -20.60
C HIS A 79 32.29 1.93 -21.68
N GLU A 80 32.27 0.59 -21.68
CA GLU A 80 32.91 -0.23 -22.70
C GLU A 80 32.28 0.02 -24.08
N LEU A 81 30.95 0.01 -24.16
CA LEU A 81 30.20 0.31 -25.38
C LEU A 81 30.44 1.75 -25.85
N GLN A 82 30.47 2.70 -24.93
CA GLN A 82 30.79 4.10 -25.23
C GLN A 82 32.21 4.21 -25.79
N SER A 83 33.18 3.51 -25.21
CA SER A 83 34.58 3.50 -25.67
C SER A 83 34.70 2.85 -27.04
N ALA A 84 34.06 1.70 -27.25
CA ALA A 84 34.01 1.02 -28.54
C ALA A 84 33.32 1.88 -29.62
N LEU A 85 32.26 2.61 -29.26
CA LEU A 85 31.61 3.58 -30.14
C LEU A 85 32.55 4.74 -30.48
N LEU A 86 33.26 5.31 -29.49
CA LEU A 86 34.22 6.38 -29.70
C LEU A 86 35.42 5.95 -30.56
N GLU A 87 35.88 4.71 -30.39
CA GLU A 87 36.92 4.09 -31.21
C GLU A 87 36.44 3.85 -32.64
N ARG A 88 35.24 3.27 -32.81
CA ARG A 88 34.59 3.05 -34.11
C ARG A 88 34.28 4.35 -34.85
N LEU A 89 33.95 5.41 -34.11
CA LEU A 89 33.71 6.75 -34.67
C LEU A 89 35.00 7.53 -34.92
N GLY A 90 36.17 6.94 -34.62
CA GLY A 90 37.48 7.52 -34.94
C GLY A 90 37.88 8.72 -34.07
N ILE A 91 37.17 8.97 -32.97
CA ILE A 91 37.43 10.12 -32.08
C ILE A 91 38.53 9.79 -31.06
N ALA A 92 38.72 8.51 -30.72
CA ALA A 92 39.72 8.09 -29.72
C ALA A 92 41.19 8.26 -30.15
N SER A 93 41.49 8.46 -31.44
CA SER A 93 42.88 8.61 -31.90
C SER A 93 43.47 10.02 -31.70
N LYS A 94 42.77 10.96 -31.05
CA LYS A 94 43.29 12.33 -30.86
C LYS A 94 43.20 12.92 -29.46
N GLU A 95 43.00 12.13 -28.40
CA GLU A 95 43.09 12.72 -27.04
C GLU A 95 43.45 11.75 -25.90
N SER A 96 44.28 10.74 -26.12
CA SER A 96 44.91 9.98 -25.02
C SER A 96 46.38 10.39 -24.84
N GLY A 97 46.63 11.69 -24.76
CA GLY A 97 47.96 12.26 -24.81
C GLY A 97 48.20 13.45 -23.87
N LYS A 98 47.58 13.53 -22.68
CA LYS A 98 48.22 14.13 -21.50
C LYS A 98 47.37 14.07 -20.23
N SER A 99 48.08 13.71 -19.16
CA SER A 99 47.90 14.17 -17.78
C SER A 99 47.03 13.32 -16.85
N ALA A 100 47.73 12.42 -16.16
CA ALA A 100 47.39 12.00 -14.81
C ALA A 100 47.34 13.19 -13.84
N SER A 101 46.27 13.31 -13.05
CA SER A 101 46.35 13.82 -11.67
C SER A 101 45.07 13.52 -10.87
N LYS A 102 45.21 12.55 -9.96
CA LYS A 102 44.77 12.50 -8.55
C LYS A 102 43.28 12.77 -8.16
N PRO A 103 42.69 11.92 -7.30
CA PRO A 103 41.30 12.05 -6.87
C PRO A 103 41.15 13.16 -5.83
N SER A 104 40.07 13.95 -5.92
CA SER A 104 39.64 14.81 -4.84
C SER A 104 38.12 14.84 -4.73
N ALA A 105 37.66 14.41 -3.56
CA ALA A 105 36.30 14.56 -3.10
C ALA A 105 35.96 16.06 -2.94
N SER A 106 34.76 16.49 -3.37
CA SER A 106 34.02 17.54 -2.66
C SER A 106 32.57 17.67 -3.15
N THR A 107 31.68 17.24 -2.27
CA THR A 107 30.31 17.74 -2.06
C THR A 107 30.19 19.25 -2.29
N LYS A 108 29.17 19.72 -3.04
CA LYS A 108 28.30 20.86 -2.65
C LYS A 108 27.15 21.14 -3.65
N LYS A 109 25.96 20.83 -3.14
CA LYS A 109 24.64 21.51 -3.20
C LYS A 109 24.58 22.95 -3.78
N ALA A 110 23.37 23.24 -4.31
CA ALA A 110 22.70 24.54 -4.59
C ALA A 110 22.68 24.87 -6.09
N SER A 111 21.64 25.43 -6.73
CA SER A 111 20.36 26.06 -6.37
C SER A 111 19.63 26.29 -7.72
N GLY A 112 18.32 26.51 -7.74
CA GLY A 112 17.73 27.19 -8.92
C GLY A 112 16.27 26.92 -9.23
N THR A 113 15.40 27.51 -8.43
CA THR A 113 14.00 27.80 -8.76
C THR A 113 13.85 28.61 -10.06
N LYS A 114 12.90 28.25 -10.93
CA LYS A 114 12.19 29.26 -11.74
C LYS A 114 10.76 28.85 -12.11
N LYS A 115 9.86 29.58 -11.46
CA LYS A 115 8.44 29.79 -11.66
C LYS A 115 8.12 30.32 -13.06
N ALA A 116 7.11 29.74 -13.73
CA ALA A 116 6.27 30.45 -14.69
C ALA A 116 4.91 29.74 -14.87
N ALA A 117 3.88 30.38 -14.34
CA ALA A 117 2.49 30.36 -14.82
C ALA A 117 2.08 31.85 -14.91
N PRO A 118 0.92 32.27 -15.45
CA PRO A 118 -0.11 31.60 -16.27
C PRO A 118 -0.59 32.46 -17.47
N ALA A 119 -1.42 31.93 -18.38
CA ALA A 119 -2.27 32.74 -19.28
C ALA A 119 -3.64 32.04 -19.47
N LYS A 120 -4.70 32.53 -18.78
CA LYS A 120 -5.88 33.26 -19.32
C LYS A 120 -6.56 32.57 -20.52
N LYS A 121 -7.81 32.04 -20.36
CA LYS A 121 -9.13 32.71 -20.59
C LYS A 121 -9.22 33.27 -22.04
N THR A 122 -10.18 32.97 -22.92
CA THR A 122 -11.66 32.88 -22.77
C THR A 122 -12.32 32.58 -24.14
N THR A 123 -13.38 31.76 -24.14
CA THR A 123 -14.69 31.86 -24.85
C THR A 123 -14.84 32.14 -26.36
N ALA A 124 -15.77 31.35 -26.94
CA ALA A 124 -16.74 31.66 -28.01
C ALA A 124 -16.18 31.71 -29.45
N ALA A 125 -16.86 31.32 -30.54
CA ALA A 125 -18.26 31.02 -30.82
C ALA A 125 -18.39 30.10 -32.06
N LYS A 126 -19.54 29.44 -32.13
CA LYS A 126 -20.14 28.68 -33.25
C LYS A 126 -20.45 29.60 -34.46
N PRO A 127 -20.64 29.10 -35.70
CA PRO A 127 -21.99 28.69 -36.18
C PRO A 127 -21.93 27.42 -37.07
N ALA A 128 -22.71 26.37 -36.81
CA ALA A 128 -24.10 26.15 -37.22
C ALA A 128 -24.30 25.88 -38.73
N ALA A 129 -24.49 24.60 -39.08
CA ALA A 129 -25.32 24.19 -40.21
C ALA A 129 -26.40 23.23 -39.69
N LYS A 130 -27.64 23.72 -39.71
CA LYS A 130 -28.89 23.02 -39.40
C LYS A 130 -29.23 22.08 -40.56
N LYS A 131 -29.72 20.87 -40.25
CA LYS A 131 -30.90 20.33 -40.94
C LYS A 131 -31.75 19.56 -39.94
N ALA A 132 -33.00 19.99 -39.85
CA ALA A 132 -34.00 19.56 -38.88
C ALA A 132 -34.97 18.55 -39.50
N SER A 133 -35.43 17.60 -38.70
CA SER A 133 -36.69 16.84 -38.75
C SER A 133 -36.48 15.68 -37.77
N THR A 134 -37.31 15.35 -36.78
CA THR A 134 -38.69 15.69 -36.41
C THR A 134 -38.82 15.41 -34.90
N ALA A 135 -39.61 16.22 -34.20
CA ALA A 135 -39.82 16.11 -32.75
C ALA A 135 -40.91 15.10 -32.38
N LYS A 136 -40.61 14.14 -31.48
CA LYS A 136 -41.46 13.66 -30.36
C LYS A 136 -40.70 12.61 -29.52
N PRO A 137 -41.17 12.31 -28.29
CA PRO A 137 -40.84 12.92 -27.01
C PRO A 137 -39.60 12.32 -26.32
N LYS A 138 -39.05 13.05 -25.32
CA LYS A 138 -38.01 12.61 -24.38
C LYS A 138 -38.28 11.18 -23.86
N THR A 139 -37.66 10.18 -24.46
CA THR A 139 -37.24 9.00 -23.71
C THR A 139 -36.01 9.43 -22.94
N ALA A 140 -36.13 9.40 -21.61
CA ALA A 140 -35.01 9.48 -20.69
C ALA A 140 -33.85 8.67 -21.27
N ALA A 141 -32.65 9.30 -21.32
CA ALA A 141 -31.41 8.58 -21.58
C ALA A 141 -31.50 7.24 -20.86
N PRO A 142 -31.23 6.10 -21.54
CA PRO A 142 -31.39 4.80 -20.93
C PRO A 142 -30.62 4.88 -19.61
N LYS A 143 -31.37 4.88 -18.49
CA LYS A 143 -30.81 4.72 -17.15
C LYS A 143 -29.88 3.56 -17.33
N LYS A 144 -28.57 3.87 -17.27
CA LYS A 144 -27.48 2.95 -17.56
C LYS A 144 -27.90 1.63 -16.96
N ALA A 145 -28.35 0.73 -17.84
CA ALA A 145 -28.96 -0.51 -17.42
C ALA A 145 -27.96 -1.10 -16.44
N ALA A 146 -28.44 -1.50 -15.26
CA ALA A 146 -27.64 -2.27 -14.34
C ALA A 146 -27.13 -3.45 -15.17
N LYS A 147 -25.88 -3.31 -15.64
CA LYS A 147 -25.17 -4.36 -16.33
C LYS A 147 -25.22 -5.56 -15.39
N PRO A 148 -25.15 -6.79 -15.93
CA PRO A 148 -24.94 -7.98 -15.12
C PRO A 148 -23.91 -7.66 -14.04
N VAL A 149 -23.99 -8.28 -12.86
CA VAL A 149 -22.97 -8.16 -11.83
C VAL A 149 -21.66 -8.63 -12.46
N ASP A 150 -20.97 -7.69 -13.12
CA ASP A 150 -19.74 -7.91 -13.83
C ASP A 150 -18.74 -7.98 -12.70
N LYS A 151 -18.54 -9.20 -12.22
CA LYS A 151 -17.45 -9.58 -11.32
C LYS A 151 -16.11 -9.14 -11.89
N SER A 152 -16.06 -8.72 -13.16
CA SER A 152 -14.91 -8.16 -13.86
C SER A 152 -14.76 -6.64 -13.84
N ASP A 153 -15.69 -5.90 -13.21
CA ASP A 153 -15.55 -4.46 -13.04
C ASP A 153 -14.82 -4.11 -11.75
N LEU A 154 -13.48 -4.19 -11.82
CA LEU A 154 -12.58 -3.88 -10.72
C LEU A 154 -12.73 -2.44 -10.21
N THR A 155 -13.34 -1.53 -10.98
CA THR A 155 -13.59 -0.14 -10.55
C THR A 155 -14.64 -0.02 -9.44
N ARG A 156 -15.38 -1.10 -9.16
CA ARG A 156 -16.34 -1.14 -8.05
C ARG A 156 -15.68 -1.27 -6.69
N VAL A 157 -14.42 -1.73 -6.65
CA VAL A 157 -13.63 -1.80 -5.42
C VAL A 157 -13.11 -0.40 -5.09
N LYS A 158 -13.51 0.12 -3.93
CA LYS A 158 -13.05 1.43 -3.45
C LYS A 158 -11.54 1.40 -3.27
N GLY A 159 -10.84 2.27 -4.02
CA GLY A 159 -9.38 2.29 -4.10
C GLY A 159 -8.82 1.87 -5.47
N ILE A 160 -9.61 1.20 -6.32
CA ILE A 160 -9.21 0.89 -7.71
C ILE A 160 -9.72 2.00 -8.63
N GLY A 161 -8.81 2.90 -9.00
CA GLY A 161 -9.09 3.88 -10.06
C GLY A 161 -9.16 3.25 -11.45
N PRO A 162 -9.77 3.92 -12.45
CA PRO A 162 -9.87 3.40 -13.82
C PRO A 162 -8.51 3.12 -14.48
N ALA A 163 -7.45 3.81 -14.07
CA ALA A 163 -6.08 3.52 -14.52
C ALA A 163 -5.56 2.21 -13.91
N THR A 164 -5.81 1.96 -12.62
CA THR A 164 -5.43 0.73 -11.93
C THR A 164 -6.25 -0.44 -12.43
N ALA A 165 -7.54 -0.27 -12.66
CA ALA A 165 -8.40 -1.31 -13.24
C ALA A 165 -7.92 -1.73 -14.64
N LYS A 166 -7.44 -0.79 -15.47
CA LYS A 166 -6.83 -1.13 -16.77
C LYS A 166 -5.55 -1.92 -16.59
N LYS A 167 -4.63 -1.46 -15.72
CA LYS A 167 -3.36 -2.16 -15.48
C LYS A 167 -3.55 -3.54 -14.82
N MET A 168 -4.57 -3.70 -13.99
CA MET A 168 -4.95 -5.00 -13.41
C MET A 168 -5.50 -5.94 -14.48
N LYS A 169 -6.36 -5.45 -15.38
CA LYS A 169 -6.84 -6.22 -16.54
C LYS A 169 -5.72 -6.61 -17.49
N GLU A 170 -4.78 -5.71 -17.74
CA GLU A 170 -3.56 -5.98 -18.53
C GLU A 170 -2.63 -7.00 -17.85
N ALA A 171 -2.56 -6.97 -16.51
CA ALA A 171 -1.87 -8.00 -15.72
C ALA A 171 -2.64 -9.33 -15.68
N GLY A 172 -3.86 -9.41 -16.23
CA GLY A 172 -4.69 -10.61 -16.25
C GLY A 172 -5.54 -10.82 -14.98
N ILE A 173 -5.53 -9.86 -14.05
CA ILE A 173 -6.48 -9.82 -12.94
C ILE A 173 -7.75 -9.23 -13.52
N THR A 174 -8.72 -10.09 -13.83
CA THR A 174 -9.94 -9.68 -14.52
C THR A 174 -11.16 -9.80 -13.64
N SER A 175 -11.05 -10.29 -12.40
CA SER A 175 -12.19 -10.47 -11.48
C SER A 175 -11.94 -9.90 -10.08
N ILE A 176 -13.00 -9.36 -9.47
CA ILE A 176 -13.05 -8.87 -8.08
C ILE A 176 -12.74 -10.03 -7.12
N GLU A 177 -13.14 -11.26 -7.45
CA GLU A 177 -12.80 -12.50 -6.74
C GLU A 177 -11.28 -12.74 -6.61
N GLN A 178 -10.51 -12.43 -7.66
CA GLN A 178 -9.06 -12.55 -7.67
C GLN A 178 -8.38 -11.45 -6.84
N ILE A 179 -9.05 -10.32 -6.62
CA ILE A 179 -8.57 -9.25 -5.74
C ILE A 179 -8.92 -9.55 -4.28
N ALA A 180 -10.09 -10.14 -4.05
CA ALA A 180 -10.56 -10.56 -2.73
C ALA A 180 -9.75 -11.76 -2.18
N ASN A 181 -9.49 -12.76 -3.01
CA ASN A 181 -8.64 -13.91 -2.70
C ASN A 181 -7.53 -14.03 -3.76
N PRO A 182 -6.43 -13.27 -3.59
CA PRO A 182 -5.34 -13.31 -4.56
C PRO A 182 -4.59 -14.63 -4.51
N SER A 183 -4.50 -15.32 -5.65
CA SER A 183 -3.58 -16.44 -5.85
C SER A 183 -2.14 -15.94 -5.88
N ASP A 184 -1.12 -16.79 -5.71
CA ASP A 184 0.27 -16.34 -5.60
C ASP A 184 0.77 -15.60 -6.87
N ALA A 185 0.25 -15.97 -8.04
CA ALA A 185 0.48 -15.24 -9.28
C ALA A 185 -0.18 -13.85 -9.29
N ASP A 186 -1.37 -13.71 -8.69
CA ASP A 186 -2.07 -12.44 -8.58
C ASP A 186 -1.43 -11.56 -7.51
N LYS A 187 -0.92 -12.12 -6.41
CA LYS A 187 -0.15 -11.39 -5.41
C LYS A 187 1.07 -10.70 -6.04
N GLN A 188 1.86 -11.41 -6.85
CA GLN A 188 3.01 -10.81 -7.53
C GLN A 188 2.63 -9.66 -8.45
N LYS A 189 1.50 -9.78 -9.16
CA LYS A 189 0.97 -8.72 -10.03
C LYS A 189 0.40 -7.56 -9.24
N LEU A 190 -0.25 -7.84 -8.10
CA LEU A 190 -0.79 -6.87 -7.16
C LEU A 190 0.33 -6.12 -6.42
N GLU A 191 1.46 -6.75 -6.12
CA GLU A 191 2.63 -6.12 -5.49
C GLU A 191 3.21 -4.97 -6.33
N ALA A 192 3.12 -5.05 -7.66
CA ALA A 192 3.44 -3.91 -8.54
C ALA A 192 2.56 -2.67 -8.29
N PHE A 193 1.42 -2.85 -7.61
CA PHE A 193 0.46 -1.83 -7.21
C PHE A 193 0.52 -1.51 -5.71
N LYS A 194 1.49 -2.00 -4.93
CA LYS A 194 1.65 -1.65 -3.50
C LYS A 194 1.80 -0.15 -3.23
N SER A 195 2.26 0.60 -4.23
CA SER A 195 2.38 2.07 -4.18
C SER A 195 1.03 2.80 -4.30
N LEU A 196 -0.06 2.10 -4.63
CA LEU A 196 -1.39 2.69 -4.61
C LEU A 196 -1.87 2.92 -3.18
N LYS A 197 -2.27 4.17 -2.92
CA LYS A 197 -2.89 4.58 -1.66
C LYS A 197 -4.19 3.79 -1.47
N GLY A 198 -4.24 2.95 -0.44
CA GLY A 198 -5.37 2.05 -0.16
C GLY A 198 -5.18 0.61 -0.67
N PHE A 199 -4.00 0.23 -1.16
CA PHE A 199 -3.71 -1.14 -1.63
C PHE A 199 -3.98 -2.22 -0.56
N SER A 200 -3.67 -1.97 0.70
CA SER A 200 -3.95 -2.88 1.82
C SER A 200 -5.45 -3.10 2.06
N GLU A 201 -6.29 -2.12 1.68
CA GLU A 201 -7.74 -2.19 1.84
C GLU A 201 -8.43 -2.75 0.59
N LEU A 202 -7.73 -2.85 -0.55
CA LEU A 202 -8.28 -3.35 -1.81
C LEU A 202 -8.85 -4.76 -1.69
N SER A 203 -8.16 -5.65 -0.98
CA SER A 203 -8.65 -7.02 -0.77
C SER A 203 -9.88 -7.04 0.15
N ALA A 204 -9.86 -6.24 1.22
CA ALA A 204 -10.98 -6.14 2.17
C ALA A 204 -12.21 -5.50 1.51
N GLU A 205 -12.02 -4.50 0.67
CA GLU A 205 -13.08 -3.83 -0.06
C GLU A 205 -13.57 -4.68 -1.24
N ALA A 206 -12.69 -5.42 -1.91
CA ALA A 206 -13.08 -6.38 -2.93
C ALA A 206 -14.01 -7.44 -2.32
N LYS A 207 -13.72 -7.93 -1.11
CA LYS A 207 -14.60 -8.84 -0.36
C LYS A 207 -15.97 -8.25 0.00
N LYS A 208 -16.11 -6.93 0.09
CA LYS A 208 -17.40 -6.26 0.35
C LYS A 208 -18.26 -6.07 -0.90
N VAL A 209 -17.62 -6.10 -2.07
CA VAL A 209 -18.23 -5.82 -3.38
C VAL A 209 -18.53 -7.12 -4.16
N LEU A 210 -17.93 -8.22 -3.71
CA LEU A 210 -18.19 -9.60 -4.12
C LEU A 210 -19.52 -10.10 -3.57
#